data_AF-A0A177PGS9-F1
#
_entry.id   AF-A0A177PGS9-F1
#
_cell.length_a   1.000
_cell.length_b   1.000
_cell.length_c   1.000
_cell.angle_alpha   90.00
_cell.angle_beta   90.00
_cell.angle_gamma   90.00
#
_symmetry.space_group_name_H-M   'P 1'
#
loop_
_entity.id
_entity.type
_entity.pdbx_description
1 polymer ?
#
loop_
_entity_poly.entity_id
_entity_poly.type
_entity_poly.pdbx_seq_one_letter_code
_entity_poly.pdbx_strand_id
1 'polypeptide(L)'
;MPIGKKFVEIRLVLDAFDQVDCEYVFALRSKILMDSLSVWTNCAFYQTGIESGVPHVDDLCRNIFFDQIDWLEDHPIMSGKLCLSTDQLSYGNSIVAGSIGQGERLARAAQLFHEARIMLLSAPHLHNDTAAALLISALEVVSLIDEPPKNCASCGQPIYKISRRVADLGVRHLGAGAKWIFDRHYKRRSSYLHRGVPHAAQPYTGSAIPQLDPQGIEGCALPTPVGAPMNLMEFTSCIIRAEMRSEVAARSLAAP
;
A
#
# COMPACT_ATOMS: atom_id res chain seq x y z
N MET A 1 6.99 2.20 18.60
CA MET A 1 7.88 1.01 18.58
C MET A 1 9.35 1.46 18.47
N PRO A 2 10.29 1.09 19.35
CA PRO A 2 11.69 1.50 19.22
C PRO A 2 12.37 0.94 17.97
N ILE A 3 13.16 1.76 17.27
CA ILE A 3 13.90 1.36 16.06
C ILE A 3 15.12 0.53 16.48
N GLY A 4 15.30 -0.63 15.86
CA GLY A 4 16.44 -1.53 16.10
C GLY A 4 16.10 -2.82 16.85
N LYS A 5 14.88 -2.96 17.40
CA LYS A 5 14.39 -4.28 17.81
C LYS A 5 13.92 -5.05 16.57
N LYS A 6 14.41 -6.28 16.39
CA LYS A 6 14.00 -7.19 15.31
C LYS A 6 12.54 -7.65 15.42
N PHE A 7 11.96 -7.52 16.62
CA PHE A 7 10.62 -7.98 16.93
C PHE A 7 9.84 -6.85 17.58
N VAL A 8 8.57 -6.77 17.20
CA VAL A 8 7.61 -5.90 17.86
C VAL A 8 6.43 -6.72 18.33
N GLU A 9 6.00 -6.45 19.55
CA GLU A 9 4.81 -7.04 20.13
C GLU A 9 3.60 -6.14 19.85
N ILE A 10 2.53 -6.72 19.33
CA ILE A 10 1.22 -6.09 19.15
C ILE A 10 0.23 -6.93 19.94
N ARG A 11 -0.46 -6.32 20.90
CA ARG A 11 -1.49 -6.97 21.70
C ARG A 11 -2.86 -6.52 21.25
N LEU A 12 -3.74 -7.49 21.02
CA LEU A 12 -5.14 -7.26 20.65
C LEU A 12 -6.02 -7.79 21.77
N VAL A 13 -7.00 -6.98 22.19
CA VAL A 13 -8.09 -7.43 23.06
C VAL A 13 -9.27 -7.73 22.16
N LEU A 14 -9.75 -8.97 22.19
CA LEU A 14 -10.74 -9.50 21.27
C LEU A 14 -11.86 -10.18 22.05
N ASP A 15 -13.09 -9.97 21.59
CA ASP A 15 -14.24 -10.74 22.06
C ASP A 15 -14.30 -12.06 21.29
N ALA A 16 -14.28 -13.18 22.01
CA ALA A 16 -14.33 -14.52 21.45
C ALA A 16 -15.05 -15.47 22.40
N PHE A 17 -15.69 -16.52 21.84
CA PHE A 17 -16.44 -17.51 22.62
C PHE A 17 -15.52 -18.45 23.40
N ASP A 18 -14.44 -18.91 22.77
CA ASP A 18 -13.44 -19.78 23.35
C ASP A 18 -12.04 -19.47 22.78
N GLN A 19 -11.04 -20.26 23.17
CA GLN A 19 -9.66 -20.07 22.72
C GLN A 19 -9.49 -20.29 21.20
N VAL A 20 -10.22 -21.23 20.60
CA VAL A 20 -10.11 -21.55 19.17
C VAL A 20 -10.72 -20.42 18.34
N ASP A 21 -11.87 -19.91 18.77
CA ASP A 21 -12.50 -18.72 18.19
C ASP A 21 -11.59 -17.49 18.35
N CYS A 22 -10.97 -17.31 19.52
CA CYS A 22 -10.04 -16.21 19.77
C CYS A 22 -8.84 -16.26 18.81
N GLU A 23 -8.24 -17.43 18.60
CA GLU A 23 -7.13 -17.63 17.65
C GLU A 23 -7.56 -17.33 16.21
N TYR A 24 -8.76 -17.76 15.81
CA TYR A 24 -9.31 -17.46 14.49
C TYR A 24 -9.55 -15.97 14.29
N VAL A 25 -10.24 -15.31 15.22
CA VAL A 25 -10.51 -13.86 15.17
C VAL A 25 -9.19 -13.09 15.20
N PHE A 26 -8.24 -13.51 16.04
CA PHE A 26 -6.91 -12.91 16.09
C PHE A 26 -6.22 -12.98 14.74
N ALA A 27 -6.15 -14.16 14.10
CA ALA A 27 -5.52 -14.31 12.79
C ALA A 27 -6.17 -13.43 11.71
N LEU A 28 -7.51 -13.29 11.74
CA LEU A 28 -8.25 -12.45 10.81
C LEU A 28 -7.92 -10.96 11.02
N ARG A 29 -7.95 -10.47 12.27
CA ARG A 29 -7.74 -9.05 12.58
C ARG A 29 -6.27 -8.64 12.50
N SER A 30 -5.37 -9.48 12.98
CA SER A 30 -3.93 -9.22 12.99
C SER A 30 -3.38 -9.06 11.58
N LYS A 31 -3.87 -9.85 10.61
CA LYS A 31 -3.47 -9.70 9.21
C LYS A 31 -3.84 -8.33 8.65
N ILE A 32 -5.10 -7.91 8.78
CA ILE A 32 -5.55 -6.59 8.30
C ILE A 32 -4.78 -5.47 8.98
N LEU A 33 -4.52 -5.63 10.29
CA LEU A 33 -3.77 -4.66 11.06
C LEU A 33 -2.31 -4.55 10.60
N MET A 34 -1.62 -5.68 10.36
CA MET A 34 -0.25 -5.68 9.83
C MET A 34 -0.17 -5.05 8.44
N ASP A 35 -1.12 -5.38 7.56
CA ASP A 35 -1.22 -4.80 6.22
C ASP A 35 -1.43 -3.27 6.31
N SER A 36 -2.27 -2.81 7.24
CA SER A 36 -2.52 -1.38 7.48
C SER A 36 -1.32 -0.67 8.13
N LEU A 37 -0.66 -1.30 9.11
CA LEU A 37 0.57 -0.80 9.73
C LEU A 37 1.68 -0.61 8.70
N SER A 38 1.75 -1.49 7.70
CA SER A 38 2.70 -1.35 6.59
C SER A 38 2.49 -0.04 5.84
N VAL A 39 1.24 0.30 5.52
CA VAL A 39 0.89 1.58 4.89
C VAL A 39 1.19 2.76 5.82
N TRP A 40 0.87 2.66 7.10
CA TRP A 40 1.04 3.74 8.06
C TRP A 40 2.49 4.06 8.36
N THR A 41 3.40 3.13 8.09
CA THR A 41 4.79 3.24 8.50
C THR A 41 5.81 3.04 7.38
N ASN A 42 5.39 2.64 6.18
CA ASN A 42 6.25 2.16 5.09
C ASN A 42 7.16 0.97 5.49
N CYS A 43 6.88 0.27 6.60
CA CYS A 43 7.60 -0.94 7.03
C CYS A 43 6.93 -2.20 6.48
N ALA A 44 7.66 -3.31 6.39
CA ALA A 44 7.05 -4.63 6.25
C ALA A 44 6.94 -5.29 7.62
N PHE A 45 5.83 -5.97 7.86
CA PHE A 45 5.54 -6.69 9.09
C PHE A 45 5.37 -8.18 8.79
N TYR A 46 6.03 -9.01 9.59
CA TYR A 46 5.92 -10.46 9.49
C TYR A 46 5.50 -10.99 10.86
N GLN A 47 4.51 -11.88 10.86
CA GLN A 47 4.13 -12.57 12.09
C GLN A 47 5.18 -13.66 12.39
N THR A 48 5.79 -13.58 13.58
CA THR A 48 6.85 -14.51 13.98
C THR A 48 6.43 -15.47 15.08
N GLY A 49 5.33 -15.18 15.79
CA GLY A 49 4.78 -16.00 16.86
C GLY A 49 3.42 -15.49 17.32
N ILE A 50 2.69 -16.32 18.05
CA ILE A 50 1.46 -15.96 18.77
C ILE A 50 1.63 -16.47 20.20
N GLU A 51 1.39 -15.60 21.17
CA GLU A 51 1.33 -15.97 22.58
C GLU A 51 0.00 -15.49 23.14
N SER A 52 -0.72 -16.38 23.84
CA SER A 52 -1.90 -16.01 24.62
C SER A 52 -1.48 -15.64 26.04
N GLY A 53 -2.10 -14.60 26.60
CA GLY A 53 -1.72 -14.10 27.92
C GLY A 53 -2.72 -13.11 28.48
N VAL A 54 -2.62 -12.88 29.79
CA VAL A 54 -3.43 -11.88 30.49
C VAL A 54 -2.96 -10.47 30.05
N PRO A 55 -3.86 -9.50 29.87
CA PRO A 55 -3.47 -8.13 29.52
C PRO A 55 -2.47 -7.60 30.56
N HIS A 56 -1.21 -7.42 30.16
CA HIS A 56 -0.28 -6.64 30.95
C HIS A 56 -0.42 -5.18 30.50
N VAL A 57 -1.13 -4.40 31.30
CA VAL A 57 -1.16 -2.94 31.15
C VAL A 57 0.15 -2.44 31.74
N ASP A 58 1.15 -2.18 30.89
CA ASP A 58 2.26 -1.35 31.31
C ASP A 58 1.70 0.06 31.54
N ASP A 59 1.52 0.41 32.81
CA ASP A 59 1.07 1.73 33.23
C ASP A 59 2.06 2.84 32.77
N LEU A 60 1.49 4.00 32.43
CA LEU A 60 2.09 5.34 32.48
C LEU A 60 2.93 5.90 31.32
N CYS A 61 3.05 5.25 30.16
CA CYS A 61 3.53 5.99 28.98
C CYS A 61 2.37 6.73 28.29
N ARG A 62 2.35 8.07 28.40
CA ARG A 62 1.51 8.90 27.51
C ARG A 62 1.83 8.50 26.06
N ASN A 63 0.79 8.16 25.29
CA ASN A 63 0.96 7.86 23.88
C ASN A 63 1.58 9.08 23.16
N ILE A 64 2.66 8.84 22.44
CA ILE A 64 3.32 9.84 21.61
C ILE A 64 2.82 9.62 20.18
N PHE A 65 2.04 10.56 19.67
CA PHE A 65 1.38 10.47 18.36
C PHE A 65 2.13 11.26 17.29
N PHE A 66 2.18 10.71 16.08
CA PHE A 66 2.82 11.35 14.94
C PHE A 66 1.91 12.43 14.34
N ASP A 67 2.34 13.69 14.45
CA ASP A 67 1.53 14.85 14.07
C ASP A 67 1.72 15.28 12.60
N GLN A 68 2.80 14.82 11.94
CA GLN A 68 3.04 15.14 10.53
C GLN A 68 2.26 14.16 9.65
N ILE A 69 1.14 14.60 9.07
CA ILE A 69 0.23 13.66 8.39
C ILE A 69 0.55 13.51 6.90
N ASP A 70 1.17 14.52 6.30
CA ASP A 70 1.43 14.58 4.85
C ASP A 70 2.88 14.18 4.50
N TRP A 71 3.51 13.42 5.39
CA TRP A 71 4.84 12.88 5.16
C TRP A 71 4.82 11.89 3.99
N LEU A 72 5.86 11.95 3.17
CA LEU A 72 5.99 11.15 1.95
C LEU A 72 7.05 10.06 2.12
N GLU A 73 8.25 10.45 2.52
CA GLU A 73 9.44 9.59 2.53
C GLU A 73 9.76 9.04 3.93
N ASP A 74 10.51 7.94 3.96
CA ASP A 74 10.97 7.25 5.17
C ASP A 74 9.87 6.64 6.04
N HIS A 75 9.87 6.96 7.34
CA HIS A 75 9.10 6.32 8.38
C HIS A 75 8.66 7.36 9.42
N PRO A 76 7.46 7.23 10.02
CA PRO A 76 6.96 8.16 11.03
C PRO A 76 7.67 7.94 12.36
N ILE A 77 8.88 8.50 12.50
CA ILE A 77 9.76 8.29 13.66
C ILE A 77 9.80 9.53 14.53
N MET A 78 9.57 9.35 15.83
CA MET A 78 9.86 10.38 16.84
C MET A 78 10.58 9.77 18.03
N SER A 79 11.63 10.46 18.48
CA SER A 79 12.46 10.02 19.62
C SER A 79 12.93 8.56 19.51
N GLY A 80 13.33 8.14 18.30
CA GLY A 80 13.80 6.78 18.02
C GLY A 80 12.69 5.71 18.05
N LYS A 81 11.42 6.11 18.06
CA LYS A 81 10.27 5.20 18.02
C LYS A 81 9.42 5.47 16.78
N LEU A 82 9.00 4.40 16.12
CA LEU A 82 7.91 4.42 15.15
C LEU A 82 6.62 4.81 15.86
N CYS A 83 5.95 5.82 15.34
CA CYS A 83 4.75 6.43 15.91
C CYS A 83 3.60 6.37 14.91
N LEU A 84 2.38 6.35 15.43
CA LEU A 84 1.16 6.42 14.64
C LEU A 84 0.44 7.74 14.96
N SER A 85 -0.37 8.23 14.04
CA SER A 85 -1.31 9.32 14.33
C SER A 85 -2.53 8.80 15.10
N THR A 86 -3.31 9.73 15.65
CA THR A 86 -4.59 9.41 16.31
C THR A 86 -5.58 8.77 15.35
N ASP A 87 -5.63 9.24 14.10
CA ASP A 87 -6.55 8.71 13.08
C ASP A 87 -6.20 7.27 12.71
N GLN A 88 -4.90 6.96 12.62
CA GLN A 88 -4.43 5.60 12.37
C GLN A 88 -4.77 4.67 13.53
N LEU A 89 -4.62 5.13 14.77
CA LEU A 89 -5.04 4.36 15.95
C LEU A 89 -6.57 4.13 15.95
N SER A 90 -7.36 5.14 15.60
CA SER A 90 -8.82 5.03 15.47
C SER A 90 -9.22 4.00 14.42
N TYR A 91 -8.62 4.06 13.21
CA TYR A 91 -8.82 3.06 12.17
C TYR A 91 -8.40 1.65 12.64
N GLY A 92 -7.27 1.54 13.35
CA GLY A 92 -6.80 0.31 13.97
C GLY A 92 -7.83 -0.29 14.94
N ASN A 93 -8.41 0.53 15.81
CA ASN A 93 -9.47 0.10 16.72
C ASN A 93 -10.72 -0.36 15.96
N SER A 94 -11.06 0.27 14.84
CA SER A 94 -12.15 -0.17 13.96
C SER A 94 -11.89 -1.54 13.31
N ILE A 95 -10.63 -1.87 13.00
CA ILE A 95 -10.24 -3.23 12.54
C ILE A 95 -10.43 -4.22 13.69
N VAL A 96 -9.91 -3.91 14.88
CA VAL A 96 -9.96 -4.81 16.06
C VAL A 96 -11.40 -5.10 16.49
N ALA A 97 -12.24 -4.06 16.56
CA ALA A 97 -13.67 -4.17 16.83
C ALA A 97 -14.46 -4.87 15.71
N GLY A 98 -13.82 -5.10 14.56
CA GLY A 98 -14.37 -5.86 13.45
C GLY A 98 -15.25 -5.12 12.48
N SER A 99 -15.41 -3.80 12.66
CA SER A 99 -16.11 -2.90 11.73
C SER A 99 -15.39 -2.69 10.39
N ILE A 100 -14.13 -3.12 10.27
CA ILE A 100 -13.35 -3.13 9.03
C ILE A 100 -12.89 -4.58 8.80
N GLY A 101 -13.32 -5.16 7.68
CA GLY A 101 -12.99 -6.54 7.28
C GLY A 101 -12.05 -6.61 6.07
N GLN A 102 -11.61 -7.82 5.70
CA GLN A 102 -10.73 -8.02 4.54
C GLN A 102 -11.36 -7.62 3.20
N GLY A 103 -12.70 -7.62 3.10
CA GLY A 103 -13.43 -7.20 1.90
C GLY A 103 -13.49 -5.67 1.71
N GLU A 104 -13.16 -4.89 2.74
CA GLU A 104 -13.17 -3.43 2.67
C GLU A 104 -12.16 -2.93 1.62
N ARG A 105 -12.52 -1.84 0.94
CA ARG A 105 -11.72 -1.29 -0.17
C ARG A 105 -10.31 -0.92 0.30
N LEU A 106 -10.20 -0.16 1.39
CA LEU A 106 -8.90 0.31 1.88
C LEU A 106 -8.08 -0.80 2.54
N ALA A 107 -8.73 -1.81 3.15
CA ALA A 107 -8.04 -3.00 3.66
C ALA A 107 -7.38 -3.81 2.53
N ARG A 108 -8.09 -3.99 1.40
CA ARG A 108 -7.51 -4.65 0.20
C ARG A 108 -6.37 -3.86 -0.41
N ALA A 109 -6.49 -2.54 -0.48
CA ALA A 109 -5.41 -1.69 -0.96
C ALA A 109 -4.16 -1.80 -0.06
N ALA A 110 -4.35 -1.83 1.27
CA ALA A 110 -3.26 -2.00 2.23
C ALA A 110 -2.59 -3.38 2.10
N GLN A 111 -3.35 -4.45 1.86
CA GLN A 111 -2.80 -5.78 1.58
C GLN A 111 -1.89 -5.76 0.34
N LEU A 112 -2.37 -5.21 -0.79
CA LEU A 112 -1.58 -5.12 -2.02
C LEU A 112 -0.30 -4.29 -1.83
N PHE A 113 -0.40 -3.20 -1.08
CA PHE A 113 0.76 -2.39 -0.71
C PHE A 113 1.78 -3.17 0.12
N HIS A 114 1.32 -3.89 1.15
CA HIS A 114 2.20 -4.63 2.06
C HIS A 114 2.94 -5.75 1.32
N GLU A 115 2.27 -6.51 0.46
CA GLU A 115 2.90 -7.52 -0.39
C GLU A 115 3.96 -6.91 -1.31
N ALA A 116 3.65 -5.76 -1.94
CA ALA A 116 4.63 -5.03 -2.73
C ALA A 116 5.86 -4.61 -1.90
N ARG A 117 5.64 -4.18 -0.66
CA ARG A 117 6.71 -3.75 0.25
C ARG A 117 7.61 -4.92 0.66
N ILE A 118 7.02 -6.08 0.96
CA ILE A 118 7.75 -7.33 1.23
C ILE A 118 8.66 -7.66 0.03
N MET A 119 8.10 -7.68 -1.18
CA MET A 119 8.85 -7.99 -2.40
C MET A 119 10.02 -7.03 -2.64
N LEU A 120 9.80 -5.73 -2.45
CA LEU A 120 10.84 -4.70 -2.61
C LEU A 120 11.96 -4.83 -1.59
N LEU A 121 11.69 -5.36 -0.38
CA LEU A 121 12.71 -5.59 0.64
C LEU A 121 13.46 -6.91 0.44
N SER A 122 12.78 -7.98 0.03
CA SER A 122 13.39 -9.31 -0.11
C SER A 122 14.35 -9.39 -1.30
N ALA A 123 13.98 -8.83 -2.45
CA ALA A 123 14.83 -8.80 -3.64
C ALA A 123 14.44 -7.64 -4.57
N PRO A 124 14.91 -6.40 -4.27
CA PRO A 124 14.47 -5.19 -4.97
C PRO A 124 14.55 -5.31 -6.49
N HIS A 125 15.63 -5.87 -7.03
CA HIS A 125 15.86 -5.92 -8.47
C HIS A 125 15.05 -6.99 -9.20
N LEU A 126 14.62 -8.04 -8.50
CA LEU A 126 13.93 -9.18 -9.10
C LEU A 126 12.42 -8.96 -9.19
N HIS A 127 11.86 -8.20 -8.25
CA HIS A 127 10.41 -8.04 -8.10
C HIS A 127 9.89 -6.64 -8.42
N ASN A 128 10.72 -5.75 -8.98
CA ASN A 128 10.34 -4.37 -9.28
C ASN A 128 9.05 -4.25 -10.11
N ASP A 129 8.91 -5.06 -11.17
CA ASP A 129 7.71 -5.00 -12.03
C ASP A 129 6.47 -5.54 -11.31
N THR A 130 6.60 -6.63 -10.56
CA THR A 130 5.52 -7.21 -9.75
C THR A 130 5.10 -6.25 -8.64
N ALA A 131 6.05 -5.67 -7.92
CA ALA A 131 5.79 -4.70 -6.87
C ALA A 131 5.15 -3.43 -7.43
N ALA A 132 5.64 -2.90 -8.55
CA ALA A 132 5.00 -1.77 -9.23
C ALA A 132 3.58 -2.10 -9.69
N ALA A 133 3.35 -3.33 -10.18
CA ALA A 133 2.02 -3.79 -10.56
C ALA A 133 1.08 -3.86 -9.35
N LEU A 134 1.55 -4.36 -8.20
CA LEU A 134 0.79 -4.41 -6.95
C LEU A 134 0.48 -3.00 -6.42
N LEU A 135 1.45 -2.07 -6.43
CA LEU A 135 1.25 -0.67 -5.99
C LEU A 135 0.19 0.04 -6.84
N ILE A 136 0.27 -0.09 -8.18
CA ILE A 136 -0.79 0.46 -9.05
C ILE A 136 -2.12 -0.23 -8.79
N SER A 137 -2.14 -1.55 -8.58
CA SER A 137 -3.39 -2.28 -8.28
C SER A 137 -4.00 -1.83 -6.95
N ALA A 138 -3.18 -1.49 -5.95
CA ALA A 138 -3.66 -0.90 -4.70
C ALA A 138 -4.39 0.43 -4.97
N LEU A 139 -3.81 1.30 -5.80
CA LEU A 139 -4.44 2.56 -6.20
C LEU A 139 -5.68 2.36 -7.06
N GLU A 140 -5.74 1.32 -7.89
CA GLU A 140 -6.96 0.95 -8.62
C GLU A 140 -8.11 0.68 -7.66
N VAL A 141 -7.84 -0.12 -6.61
CA VAL A 141 -8.81 -0.43 -5.55
C VAL A 141 -9.23 0.83 -4.82
N VAL A 142 -8.30 1.69 -4.41
CA VAL A 142 -8.64 2.99 -3.76
C VAL A 142 -9.49 3.87 -4.68
N SER A 143 -9.19 3.89 -5.98
CA SER A 143 -9.91 4.71 -6.96
C SER A 143 -11.33 4.25 -7.26
N LEU A 144 -11.77 3.09 -6.74
CA LEU A 144 -13.16 2.66 -6.79
C LEU A 144 -13.98 3.54 -5.85
N ILE A 145 -14.40 4.69 -6.35
CA ILE A 145 -15.49 5.49 -5.80
C ILE A 145 -16.75 5.09 -6.57
N ASP A 146 -17.90 5.02 -5.89
CA ASP A 146 -19.19 4.55 -6.41
C ASP A 146 -19.83 5.47 -7.48
N GLU A 147 -19.03 6.01 -8.41
CA GLU A 147 -19.56 6.60 -9.62
C GLU A 147 -19.91 5.51 -10.63
N PRO A 148 -21.15 5.47 -11.15
CA PRO A 148 -21.53 4.49 -12.15
C PRO A 148 -20.65 4.65 -13.41
N PRO A 149 -20.20 3.55 -14.02
CA PRO A 149 -19.33 3.61 -15.19
C PRO A 149 -20.06 4.31 -16.33
N LYS A 150 -19.53 5.45 -16.78
CA LYS A 150 -20.04 6.13 -17.98
C LYS A 150 -19.53 5.36 -19.20
N ASN A 151 -20.42 4.94 -20.09
CA ASN A 151 -20.06 4.26 -21.34
C ASN A 151 -19.98 5.25 -22.50
N CYS A 152 -19.10 4.97 -23.46
CA CYS A 152 -18.88 5.79 -24.65
C CYS A 152 -20.16 5.76 -25.47
N ALA A 153 -20.71 6.94 -25.78
CA ALA A 153 -21.93 7.04 -26.59
C ALA A 153 -21.77 6.45 -28.00
N SER A 154 -20.55 6.32 -28.52
CA SER A 154 -20.30 5.78 -29.88
C SER A 154 -19.98 4.29 -29.92
N CYS A 155 -19.37 3.71 -28.89
CA CYS A 155 -18.90 2.31 -28.92
C CYS A 155 -19.34 1.46 -27.72
N GLY A 156 -20.08 2.03 -26.76
CA GLY A 156 -20.60 1.33 -25.59
C GLY A 156 -19.55 0.90 -24.56
N GLN A 157 -18.27 1.15 -24.81
CA GLN A 157 -17.19 0.80 -23.89
C GLN A 157 -17.12 1.77 -22.70
N PRO A 158 -16.75 1.31 -21.49
CA PRO A 158 -16.56 2.19 -20.33
C PRO A 158 -15.55 3.31 -20.64
N ILE A 159 -15.97 4.58 -20.48
CA ILE A 159 -15.19 5.81 -20.70
C ILE A 159 -14.09 5.95 -19.64
N TYR A 160 -14.33 5.46 -18.42
CA TYR A 160 -13.32 5.50 -17.37
C TYR A 160 -12.29 4.39 -17.61
N LYS A 161 -11.27 4.70 -18.41
CA LYS A 161 -10.01 3.94 -18.39
C LYS A 161 -9.53 3.97 -16.94
N ILE A 162 -9.38 2.81 -16.32
CA ILE A 162 -8.91 2.65 -14.93
C ILE A 162 -7.67 3.52 -14.67
N SER A 163 -6.78 3.64 -15.67
CA SER A 163 -5.63 4.53 -15.69
C SER A 163 -5.94 6.00 -15.36
N ARG A 164 -7.04 6.54 -15.89
CA ARG A 164 -7.46 7.91 -15.65
C ARG A 164 -7.89 8.10 -14.20
N ARG A 165 -8.65 7.16 -13.62
CA ARG A 165 -9.04 7.24 -12.21
C ARG A 165 -7.84 7.22 -11.27
N VAL A 166 -6.86 6.36 -11.55
CA VAL A 166 -5.61 6.29 -10.78
C VAL A 166 -4.82 7.60 -10.92
N ALA A 167 -4.72 8.15 -12.12
CA ALA A 167 -4.04 9.43 -12.35
C ALA A 167 -4.77 10.60 -11.67
N ASP A 168 -6.10 10.66 -11.77
CA ASP A 168 -6.94 11.70 -11.16
C ASP A 168 -6.87 11.61 -9.62
N LEU A 169 -6.85 10.40 -9.05
CA LEU A 169 -6.60 10.15 -7.63
C LEU A 169 -5.23 10.67 -7.20
N GLY A 170 -4.19 10.38 -7.99
CA GLY A 170 -2.85 10.90 -7.76
C GLY A 170 -2.79 12.43 -7.79
N VAL A 171 -3.46 13.06 -8.75
CA VAL A 171 -3.55 14.53 -8.86
C VAL A 171 -4.29 15.14 -7.68
N ARG A 172 -5.35 14.49 -7.18
CA ARG A 172 -6.12 14.96 -6.02
C ARG A 172 -5.25 15.09 -4.76
N HIS A 173 -4.37 14.13 -4.53
CA HIS A 173 -3.57 14.06 -3.30
C HIS A 173 -2.17 14.67 -3.43
N LEU A 174 -1.56 14.63 -4.61
CA LEU A 174 -0.16 15.03 -4.82
C LEU A 174 0.00 16.22 -5.80
N GLY A 175 -1.11 16.71 -6.36
CA GLY A 175 -1.13 17.81 -7.32
C GLY A 175 -0.87 17.40 -8.77
N ALA A 176 -1.06 18.35 -9.69
CA ALA A 176 -1.00 18.11 -11.14
C ALA A 176 0.36 17.57 -11.62
N GLY A 177 1.44 17.93 -10.93
CA GLY A 177 2.80 17.48 -11.23
C GLY A 177 3.01 15.97 -11.11
N ALA A 178 2.18 15.26 -10.34
CA ALA A 178 2.31 13.80 -10.16
C ALA A 178 1.66 12.98 -11.28
N LYS A 179 0.82 13.59 -12.13
CA LYS A 179 0.02 12.89 -13.15
C LYS A 179 0.86 11.99 -14.06
N TRP A 180 2.00 12.50 -14.53
CA TRP A 180 2.86 11.78 -15.47
C TRP A 180 3.47 10.51 -14.86
N ILE A 181 3.67 10.48 -13.53
CA ILE A 181 4.20 9.33 -12.79
C ILE A 181 3.19 8.18 -12.88
N PHE A 182 1.93 8.45 -12.55
CA PHE A 182 0.86 7.46 -12.62
C PHE A 182 0.60 6.98 -14.05
N ASP A 183 0.55 7.89 -15.03
CA ASP A 183 0.40 7.53 -16.45
C ASP A 183 1.55 6.61 -16.92
N ARG A 184 2.79 6.90 -16.52
CA ARG A 184 3.97 6.11 -16.85
C ARG A 184 3.93 4.72 -16.21
N HIS A 185 3.67 4.64 -14.90
CA HIS A 185 3.63 3.37 -14.18
C HIS A 185 2.45 2.50 -14.60
N TYR A 186 1.29 3.09 -14.92
CA TYR A 186 0.15 2.36 -15.44
C TYR A 186 0.46 1.72 -16.81
N LYS A 187 1.06 2.48 -17.74
CA LYS A 187 1.49 1.95 -19.04
C LYS A 187 2.47 0.78 -18.88
N ARG A 188 3.44 0.91 -17.97
CA ARG A 188 4.42 -0.14 -17.66
C ARG A 188 3.74 -1.39 -17.11
N ARG A 189 2.89 -1.25 -16.09
CA ARG A 189 2.11 -2.37 -15.54
C ARG A 189 1.28 -3.06 -16.62
N SER A 190 0.56 -2.29 -17.44
CA SER A 190 -0.27 -2.84 -18.52
C SER A 190 0.57 -3.65 -19.52
N SER A 191 1.75 -3.16 -19.89
CA SER A 191 2.68 -3.88 -20.76
C SER A 191 3.18 -5.17 -20.09
N TYR A 192 3.61 -5.09 -18.83
CA TYR A 192 4.09 -6.25 -18.07
C TYR A 192 3.02 -7.34 -17.94
N LEU A 193 1.81 -7.00 -17.50
CA LEU A 193 0.74 -7.98 -17.27
C LEU A 193 0.19 -8.61 -18.56
N HIS A 194 0.10 -7.84 -19.65
CA HIS A 194 -0.49 -8.34 -20.90
C HIS A 194 0.52 -8.93 -21.88
N ARG A 195 1.75 -8.43 -21.90
CA ARG A 195 2.79 -8.85 -22.84
C ARG A 195 3.90 -9.67 -22.18
N GLY A 196 3.91 -9.76 -20.85
CA GLY A 196 4.98 -10.43 -20.10
C GLY A 196 6.32 -9.74 -20.24
N VAL A 197 6.35 -8.46 -20.62
CA VAL A 197 7.60 -7.71 -20.87
C VAL A 197 8.16 -7.21 -19.54
N PRO A 198 9.25 -7.80 -19.00
CA PRO A 198 9.93 -7.25 -17.83
C PRO A 198 10.59 -5.92 -18.23
N HIS A 199 10.40 -4.89 -17.41
CA HIS A 199 11.06 -3.60 -17.60
C HIS A 199 12.27 -3.47 -16.68
N ALA A 200 12.27 -4.17 -15.53
CA ALA A 200 13.42 -4.26 -14.64
C ALA A 200 14.45 -5.26 -15.17
N ALA A 201 15.22 -4.86 -16.18
CA ALA A 201 16.49 -5.50 -16.50
C ALA A 201 17.60 -4.61 -15.92
N GLN A 202 18.42 -5.15 -15.01
CA GLN A 202 19.72 -4.54 -14.71
C GLN A 202 20.43 -4.29 -16.05
N PRO A 203 20.93 -3.08 -16.33
CA PRO A 203 21.73 -2.88 -17.52
C PRO A 203 22.93 -3.81 -17.41
N TYR A 204 23.05 -4.74 -18.35
CA TYR A 204 24.22 -5.60 -18.46
C TYR A 204 25.46 -4.70 -18.57
N THR A 205 26.39 -4.82 -17.62
CA THR A 205 27.59 -3.96 -17.54
C THR A 205 28.72 -4.42 -18.47
N GLY A 206 28.44 -5.31 -19.43
CA GLY A 206 29.38 -5.78 -20.44
C GLY A 206 28.96 -5.40 -21.86
N SER A 207 29.61 -6.01 -22.86
CA SER A 207 29.21 -5.87 -24.27
C SER A 207 28.07 -6.84 -24.62
N ALA A 208 26.89 -6.33 -24.92
CA ALA A 208 25.76 -7.13 -25.40
C ALA A 208 25.38 -6.70 -26.82
N ILE A 209 24.94 -7.67 -27.64
CA ILE A 209 24.33 -7.39 -28.94
C ILE A 209 22.88 -6.95 -28.66
N PRO A 210 22.45 -5.73 -29.05
CA PRO A 210 21.08 -5.28 -28.86
C PRO A 210 20.11 -6.23 -29.58
N GLN A 211 19.04 -6.64 -28.90
CA GLN A 211 17.96 -7.36 -29.57
C GLN A 211 17.18 -6.37 -30.44
N LEU A 212 16.65 -6.81 -31.59
CA LEU A 212 15.80 -5.97 -32.41
C LEU A 212 14.41 -5.89 -31.79
N ASP A 213 13.88 -4.69 -31.61
CA ASP A 213 12.51 -4.43 -31.17
C ASP A 213 11.87 -3.43 -32.13
N PRO A 214 10.90 -3.87 -32.97
CA PRO A 214 10.19 -2.97 -33.89
C PRO A 214 9.45 -1.82 -33.20
N GLN A 215 9.21 -1.93 -31.88
CA GLN A 215 8.59 -0.88 -31.06
C GLN A 215 9.60 -0.10 -30.22
N GLY A 216 10.88 -0.48 -30.25
CA GLY A 216 11.98 0.15 -29.53
C GLY A 216 12.47 1.43 -30.20
N ILE A 217 13.19 2.26 -29.43
CA ILE A 217 13.87 3.44 -29.98
C ILE A 217 14.89 2.94 -31.03
N GLU A 218 14.82 3.50 -32.24
CA GLU A 218 15.67 3.12 -33.38
C GLU A 218 15.58 1.63 -33.81
N GLY A 219 14.51 0.92 -33.43
CA GLY A 219 14.31 -0.49 -33.80
C GLY A 219 15.10 -1.47 -32.92
N CYS A 220 15.66 -1.01 -31.81
CA CYS A 220 16.45 -1.81 -30.88
C CYS A 220 15.80 -1.89 -29.48
N ALA A 221 15.87 -3.06 -28.87
CA ALA A 221 15.58 -3.31 -27.46
C ALA A 221 16.71 -2.73 -26.62
N LEU A 222 16.56 -1.47 -26.22
CA LEU A 222 17.53 -0.83 -25.33
C LEU A 222 17.32 -1.33 -23.89
N PRO A 223 18.39 -1.72 -23.17
CA PRO A 223 18.30 -1.95 -21.74
C PRO A 223 17.91 -0.64 -21.08
N THR A 224 16.67 -0.54 -20.63
CA THR A 224 16.22 0.62 -19.86
C THR A 224 16.67 0.38 -18.43
N PRO A 225 17.55 1.20 -17.83
CA PRO A 225 17.79 1.14 -16.40
C PRO A 225 16.49 1.56 -15.72
N VAL A 226 15.63 0.59 -15.43
CA VAL A 226 14.47 0.83 -14.60
C VAL A 226 14.97 0.83 -13.18
N GLY A 227 15.28 2.04 -12.70
CA GLY A 227 15.44 2.29 -11.28
C GLY A 227 14.23 1.76 -10.50
N ALA A 228 14.44 1.51 -9.21
CA ALA A 228 13.37 1.21 -8.25
C ALA A 228 12.13 2.09 -8.53
N PRO A 229 10.91 1.58 -8.28
CA PRO A 229 9.67 2.27 -8.67
C PRO A 229 9.66 3.72 -8.13
N MET A 230 9.93 4.68 -9.02
CA MET A 230 10.28 6.08 -8.72
C MET A 230 9.26 6.76 -7.80
N ASN A 231 9.54 6.77 -6.49
CA ASN A 231 8.68 7.27 -5.42
C ASN A 231 7.26 6.68 -5.40
N LEU A 232 6.97 5.65 -6.21
CA LEU A 232 5.61 5.12 -6.37
C LEU A 232 5.12 4.48 -5.08
N MET A 233 6.03 3.84 -4.32
CA MET A 233 5.70 3.24 -3.04
C MET A 233 5.25 4.32 -2.05
N GLU A 234 6.03 5.38 -1.92
CA GLU A 234 5.79 6.54 -1.05
C GLU A 234 4.50 7.27 -1.44
N PHE A 235 4.27 7.50 -2.74
CA PHE A 235 3.02 8.08 -3.22
C PHE A 235 1.82 7.19 -2.92
N THR A 236 1.97 5.87 -3.10
CA THR A 236 0.88 4.92 -2.86
C THR A 236 0.51 4.89 -1.38
N SER A 237 1.48 4.80 -0.47
CA SER A 237 1.20 4.81 0.96
C SER A 237 0.62 6.15 1.42
N CYS A 238 1.13 7.27 0.93
CA CYS A 238 0.60 8.60 1.21
C CYS A 238 -0.89 8.71 0.83
N ILE A 239 -1.25 8.28 -0.39
CA ILE A 239 -2.65 8.28 -0.86
C ILE A 239 -3.54 7.37 0.00
N ILE A 240 -3.11 6.15 0.30
CA ILE A 240 -3.91 5.22 1.12
C ILE A 240 -4.10 5.79 2.54
N ARG A 241 -3.05 6.37 3.15
CA ARG A 241 -3.13 7.04 4.47
C ARG A 241 -4.16 8.17 4.46
N ALA A 242 -4.13 9.03 3.44
CA ALA A 242 -5.05 10.15 3.30
C ALA A 242 -6.52 9.69 3.16
N GLU A 243 -6.76 8.62 2.42
CA GLU A 243 -8.10 8.05 2.25
C GLU A 243 -8.60 7.36 3.53
N MET A 244 -7.72 6.62 4.25
CA MET A 244 -8.06 6.03 5.55
C MET A 244 -8.44 7.11 6.57
N ARG A 245 -7.68 8.21 6.62
CA ARG A 245 -8.02 9.37 7.46
C ARG A 245 -9.38 9.97 7.11
N SER A 246 -9.66 10.13 5.82
CA SER A 246 -10.94 10.66 5.34
C SER A 246 -12.11 9.75 5.73
N GLU A 247 -11.90 8.44 5.70
CA GLU A 247 -12.88 7.44 6.12
C GLU A 247 -13.15 7.49 7.64
N VAL A 248 -12.10 7.61 8.46
CA VAL A 248 -12.24 7.82 9.91
C VAL A 248 -13.06 9.08 10.19
N ALA A 249 -12.71 10.20 9.55
CA ALA A 249 -13.45 11.46 9.71
C ALA A 249 -14.93 11.33 9.32
N ALA A 250 -15.22 10.64 8.20
CA ALA A 250 -16.60 10.38 7.77
C ALA A 250 -17.37 9.50 8.76
N ARG A 251 -16.73 8.47 9.32
CA ARG A 251 -17.32 7.59 10.35
C ARG A 251 -17.57 8.34 11.66
N SER A 252 -16.66 9.22 12.09
CA SER A 252 -16.85 10.07 13.28
C SER A 252 -18.02 11.05 13.13
N LEU A 253 -18.26 11.58 11.93
CA LEU A 253 -19.40 12.45 11.63
C LEU A 253 -20.74 11.71 11.54
N ALA A 254 -20.71 10.41 11.25
CA ALA A 254 -21.91 9.56 11.13
C ALA A 254 -22.32 8.89 12.46
N ALA A 255 -21.49 8.99 13.50
CA ALA A 255 -21.83 8.48 14.83
C ALA A 255 -22.85 9.42 15.51
N PRO A 256 -24.04 8.93 15.93
CA PRO A 256 -25.07 9.72 16.59
C PRO A 256 -24.68 10.16 18.01
#